data_AF-B0DLY0-F1
#
_entry.id   AF-B0DLY0-F1
#
_cell.length_a   1.000
_cell.length_b   1.000
_cell.length_c   1.000
_cell.angle_alpha   90.00
_cell.angle_beta   90.00
_cell.angle_gamma   90.00
#
_symmetry.space_group_name_H-M   'P 1'
#
loop_
_entity.id
_entity.type
_entity.pdbx_description
1 polymer ?
#
loop_
_entity_poly.entity_id
_entity_poly.type
_entity_poly.pdbx_seq_one_letter_code
_entity_poly.pdbx_strand_id
1 'polypeptide(L)'
;MHNHSRNLQAGPGSVPISNFSYIGVTGPLGWAGLDPANVKCSTANVQSPINIEHDVVPLSKTHPQLSIPSVKSAEFENLGSTVEVVINGTTIFEGKTYSLKQYHFHTPAEHLVDAQFYPMEVHFVNIASSKSLNQGIQ
;
A
#
# COMPACT_ATOMS: atom_id res chain seq x y z
N MET A 1 24.49 -9.41 7.93
CA MET A 1 23.21 -9.92 8.45
C MET A 1 23.12 -9.58 9.93
N HIS A 2 22.62 -8.38 10.28
CA HIS A 2 22.38 -8.02 11.67
C HIS A 2 20.90 -8.23 11.98
N ASN A 3 20.62 -9.26 12.76
CA ASN A 3 19.30 -9.58 13.29
C ASN A 3 19.00 -8.60 14.43
N HIS A 4 18.18 -7.59 14.17
CA HIS A 4 17.61 -6.75 15.23
C HIS A 4 16.20 -7.24 15.55
N SER A 5 16.11 -8.26 16.41
CA SER A 5 14.90 -8.53 17.17
C SER A 5 14.70 -7.39 18.18
N ARG A 6 14.15 -6.26 17.73
CA ARG A 6 13.61 -5.24 18.63
C ARG A 6 12.18 -5.63 18.98
N ASN A 7 12.01 -6.07 20.22
CA ASN A 7 10.72 -6.20 20.88
C ASN A 7 9.98 -4.84 20.75
N LEU A 8 9.00 -4.75 19.85
CA LEU A 8 8.12 -3.60 19.77
C LEU A 8 7.20 -3.67 21.00
N GLN A 9 7.46 -2.81 21.99
CA GLN A 9 6.51 -2.57 23.07
C GLN A 9 5.25 -1.96 22.47
N ALA A 10 4.13 -2.67 22.60
CA ALA A 10 2.81 -2.16 22.28
C ALA A 10 2.53 -0.93 23.14
N GLY A 11 2.29 0.22 22.51
CA GLY A 11 1.61 1.35 23.14
C GLY A 11 0.19 0.94 23.55
N PRO A 12 -0.56 1.80 24.27
CA PRO A 12 -1.91 1.51 24.73
C PRO A 12 -2.87 1.48 23.53
N GLY A 13 -2.94 0.33 22.88
CA GLY A 13 -3.75 0.03 21.70
C GLY A 13 -3.25 -1.28 21.14
N SER A 14 -3.96 -2.38 21.37
CA SER A 14 -3.60 -3.67 20.80
C SER A 14 -3.80 -3.62 19.29
N VAL A 15 -2.73 -3.42 18.51
CA VAL A 15 -2.77 -3.67 17.06
C VAL A 15 -3.04 -5.16 16.90
N PRO A 16 -4.13 -5.58 16.23
CA PRO A 16 -4.42 -6.99 16.01
C PRO A 16 -3.22 -7.67 15.33
N ILE A 17 -2.84 -8.87 15.81
CA ILE A 17 -1.77 -9.63 15.18
C ILE A 17 -2.25 -10.05 13.80
N SER A 18 -1.52 -9.61 12.76
CA SER A 18 -1.80 -9.99 11.39
C SER A 18 -1.62 -11.49 11.18
N ASN A 19 -2.51 -12.11 10.39
CA ASN A 19 -2.35 -13.51 9.95
C ASN A 19 -1.42 -13.64 8.73
N PHE A 20 -1.08 -12.52 8.07
CA PHE A 20 -0.18 -12.48 6.92
C PHE A 20 1.17 -11.88 7.29
N SER A 21 2.20 -12.16 6.49
CA SER A 21 3.51 -11.52 6.60
C SER A 21 4.16 -11.37 5.22
N TYR A 22 5.40 -10.91 5.19
CA TYR A 22 6.24 -10.86 3.98
C TYR A 22 7.28 -11.99 3.91
N ILE A 23 7.26 -12.95 4.85
CA ILE A 23 8.28 -14.00 4.98
C ILE A 23 7.68 -15.38 5.22
N GLY A 24 8.38 -16.42 4.75
CA GLY A 24 7.98 -17.81 5.00
C GLY A 24 6.62 -18.18 4.41
N VAL A 25 5.90 -19.07 5.09
CA VAL A 25 4.64 -19.67 4.58
C VAL A 25 3.45 -18.70 4.59
N THR A 26 3.49 -17.65 5.41
CA THR A 26 2.49 -16.58 5.42
C THR A 26 2.90 -15.39 4.56
N GLY A 27 3.98 -15.54 3.78
CA GLY A 27 4.47 -14.57 2.80
C GLY A 27 3.65 -14.52 1.50
N PRO A 28 4.00 -13.64 0.54
CA PRO A 28 3.22 -13.40 -0.68
C PRO A 28 2.90 -14.65 -1.50
N LEU A 29 3.84 -15.58 -1.61
CA LEU A 29 3.65 -16.86 -2.31
C LEU A 29 2.60 -17.77 -1.64
N GLY A 30 2.28 -17.53 -0.37
CA GLY A 30 1.29 -18.27 0.42
C GLY A 30 -0.03 -17.54 0.66
N TRP A 31 -0.15 -16.25 0.33
CA TRP A 31 -1.31 -15.42 0.70
C TRP A 31 -2.66 -15.95 0.23
N ALA A 32 -2.73 -16.54 -0.97
CA ALA A 32 -3.96 -17.15 -1.49
C ALA A 32 -4.47 -18.33 -0.64
N GLY A 33 -3.60 -18.97 0.15
CA GLY A 33 -3.95 -20.06 1.05
C GLY A 33 -4.34 -19.62 2.46
N LEU A 34 -4.18 -18.33 2.81
CA LEU A 34 -4.47 -17.82 4.15
C LEU A 34 -5.96 -17.61 4.41
N ASP A 35 -6.71 -17.20 3.37
CA ASP A 35 -8.14 -16.93 3.44
C ASP A 35 -8.76 -17.15 2.04
N PRO A 36 -9.95 -17.79 1.91
CA PRO A 36 -10.66 -17.90 0.63
C PRO A 36 -10.88 -16.58 -0.10
N ALA A 37 -10.97 -15.45 0.62
CA ALA A 37 -11.08 -14.11 0.04
C ALA A 37 -9.82 -13.69 -0.75
N ASN A 38 -8.67 -14.31 -0.48
CA ASN A 38 -7.38 -13.99 -1.10
C ASN A 38 -7.10 -14.77 -2.38
N VAL A 39 -8.06 -15.53 -2.93
CA VAL A 39 -7.86 -16.34 -4.15
C VAL A 39 -7.32 -15.54 -5.34
N LYS A 40 -7.56 -14.22 -5.36
CA LYS A 40 -7.05 -13.33 -6.42
C LYS A 40 -5.53 -13.17 -6.37
N CYS A 41 -4.89 -13.32 -5.22
CA CYS A 41 -3.43 -13.27 -5.09
C CYS A 41 -2.71 -14.32 -5.95
N SER A 42 -3.38 -15.43 -6.33
CA SER A 42 -2.80 -16.47 -7.19
C SER A 42 -3.49 -16.62 -8.56
N THR A 43 -4.70 -16.10 -8.73
CA THR A 43 -5.52 -16.35 -9.93
C THR A 43 -5.79 -15.10 -10.78
N ALA A 44 -5.53 -13.91 -10.27
CA ALA A 44 -5.79 -12.69 -11.04
C ALA A 44 -4.67 -12.45 -12.07
N ASN A 45 -5.07 -12.11 -13.29
CA ASN A 45 -4.14 -11.71 -14.37
C ASN A 45 -3.71 -10.24 -14.28
N VAL A 46 -4.27 -9.48 -13.33
CA VAL A 46 -3.98 -8.08 -13.10
C VAL A 46 -3.71 -7.92 -11.61
N GLN A 47 -2.45 -7.83 -11.24
CA GLN A 47 -1.94 -7.70 -9.88
C GLN A 47 -0.86 -6.61 -9.85
N SER A 48 -0.59 -6.10 -8.66
CA SER A 48 0.49 -5.18 -8.37
C SER A 48 1.37 -5.78 -7.26
N PRO A 49 2.63 -5.33 -7.11
CA PRO A 49 3.35 -4.38 -7.97
C PRO A 49 3.74 -4.97 -9.35
N ILE A 50 4.27 -4.13 -10.23
CA ILE A 50 4.82 -4.53 -11.54
C ILE A 50 6.20 -3.92 -11.80
N ASN A 51 6.91 -4.48 -12.78
CA ASN A 51 8.02 -3.78 -13.42
C ASN A 51 7.48 -2.78 -14.46
N ILE A 52 7.80 -1.51 -14.29
CA ILE A 52 7.44 -0.44 -15.22
C ILE A 52 8.60 -0.27 -16.21
N GLU A 53 8.36 -0.68 -17.45
CA GLU A 53 9.33 -0.56 -18.54
C GLU A 53 9.07 0.75 -19.30
N HIS A 54 9.98 1.72 -19.17
CA HIS A 54 9.73 3.09 -19.63
C HIS A 54 9.51 3.20 -21.16
N ASP A 55 10.04 2.25 -21.94
CA ASP A 55 10.00 2.26 -23.39
C ASP A 55 8.66 1.75 -23.96
N VAL A 56 7.92 0.97 -23.19
CA VAL A 56 6.67 0.33 -23.64
C VAL A 56 5.44 0.85 -22.90
N VAL A 57 5.61 1.44 -21.72
CA VAL A 57 4.52 2.06 -20.97
C VAL A 57 4.34 3.52 -21.42
N PRO A 58 3.24 3.87 -22.11
CA PRO A 58 3.02 5.24 -22.54
C PRO A 58 2.78 6.15 -21.33
N LEU A 59 3.34 7.35 -21.39
CA LEU A 59 3.07 8.37 -20.39
C LEU A 59 1.60 8.81 -20.45
N SER A 60 0.98 8.89 -19.28
CA SER A 60 -0.37 9.42 -19.16
C SER A 60 -0.41 10.91 -19.51
N LYS A 61 -1.46 11.34 -20.24
CA LYS A 61 -1.71 12.76 -20.54
C LYS A 61 -2.32 13.51 -19.37
N THR A 62 -2.90 12.78 -18.43
CA THR A 62 -3.54 13.31 -17.21
C THR A 62 -2.84 12.72 -15.99
N HIS A 63 -2.89 13.42 -14.87
CA HIS A 63 -2.32 12.95 -13.61
C HIS A 63 -3.31 13.25 -12.47
N PRO A 64 -3.29 12.43 -11.40
CA PRO A 64 -4.07 12.72 -10.20
C PRO A 64 -3.61 14.02 -9.56
N GLN A 65 -4.57 14.86 -9.17
CA GLN A 65 -4.33 16.09 -8.42
C GLN A 65 -4.60 15.81 -6.93
N LEU A 66 -3.54 15.53 -6.19
CA LEU A 66 -3.59 15.26 -4.76
C LEU A 66 -3.55 16.58 -3.97
N SER A 67 -4.51 16.76 -3.06
CA SER A 67 -4.60 17.88 -2.13
C SER A 67 -4.67 17.36 -0.70
N ILE A 68 -3.67 17.70 0.09
CA ILE A 68 -3.60 17.39 1.52
C ILE A 68 -3.60 18.71 2.28
N PRO A 69 -4.64 19.02 3.09
CA PRO A 69 -4.68 20.23 3.87
C PRO A 69 -3.56 20.23 4.92
N SER A 70 -3.04 21.41 5.26
CA SER A 70 -2.14 21.54 6.39
C SER A 70 -2.88 21.22 7.70
N VAL A 71 -2.33 20.29 8.48
CA VAL A 71 -2.85 19.88 9.78
C VAL A 71 -1.83 20.14 10.87
N LYS A 72 -2.29 20.39 12.10
CA LYS A 72 -1.39 20.55 13.26
C LYS A 72 -0.73 19.23 13.68
N SER A 73 -1.43 18.13 13.45
CA SER A 73 -0.99 16.77 13.76
C SER A 73 -1.77 15.79 12.88
N ALA A 74 -1.16 14.64 12.62
CA ALA A 74 -1.80 13.47 12.02
C ALA A 74 -1.44 12.25 12.87
N GLU A 75 -2.30 11.24 12.82
CA GLU A 75 -2.03 9.95 13.47
C GLU A 75 -0.99 9.19 12.66
N PHE A 76 0.03 8.67 13.35
CA PHE A 76 1.14 7.91 12.76
C PHE A 76 1.22 6.56 13.45
N GLU A 77 0.98 5.50 12.68
CA GLU A 77 0.82 4.15 13.21
C GLU A 77 1.90 3.22 12.66
N ASN A 78 2.30 2.25 13.50
CA ASN A 78 3.07 1.10 13.06
C ASN A 78 2.18 -0.13 13.14
N LEU A 79 1.79 -0.65 11.97
CA LEU A 79 0.89 -1.79 11.84
C LEU A 79 1.62 -3.14 11.92
N GLY A 80 2.95 -3.13 12.05
CA GLY A 80 3.80 -4.32 11.98
C GLY A 80 4.08 -4.80 10.55
N SER A 81 3.18 -4.53 9.60
CA SER A 81 3.38 -4.77 8.16
C SER A 81 3.87 -3.51 7.41
N THR A 82 3.47 -2.32 7.86
CA THR A 82 3.87 -1.02 7.31
C THR A 82 3.82 0.05 8.42
N VAL A 83 4.30 1.25 8.11
CA VAL A 83 4.00 2.46 8.87
C VAL A 83 3.09 3.36 8.04
N GLU A 84 2.06 3.91 8.65
CA GLU A 84 1.08 4.73 7.93
C GLU A 84 0.77 6.04 8.65
N VAL A 85 0.33 7.02 7.86
CA VAL A 85 -0.20 8.29 8.35
C VAL A 85 -1.67 8.39 7.95
N VAL A 86 -2.54 8.41 8.95
CA VAL A 86 -3.98 8.60 8.74
C VAL A 86 -4.26 10.08 8.56
N ILE A 87 -4.76 10.46 7.38
CA ILE A 87 -4.98 11.87 7.04
C ILE A 87 -6.11 12.03 6.02
N ASN A 88 -6.90 13.09 6.22
CA ASN A 88 -7.92 13.49 5.26
C ASN A 88 -7.30 14.32 4.14
N GLY A 89 -7.77 14.10 2.92
CA GLY A 89 -7.37 14.86 1.74
C GLY A 89 -8.27 14.50 0.57
N THR A 90 -7.94 15.00 -0.61
CA THR A 90 -8.71 14.74 -1.82
C THR A 90 -7.78 14.50 -2.99
N THR A 91 -8.09 13.50 -3.81
CA THR A 91 -7.48 13.33 -5.12
C THR A 91 -8.53 13.53 -6.19
N ILE A 92 -8.26 14.41 -7.15
CA ILE A 92 -9.10 14.57 -8.35
C ILE A 92 -8.39 13.91 -9.52
N PHE A 93 -9.05 12.96 -10.18
CA PHE A 93 -8.51 12.30 -11.37
C PHE A 93 -9.65 12.05 -12.38
N GLU A 94 -9.44 12.48 -13.63
CA GLU A 94 -10.41 12.34 -14.73
C GLU A 94 -11.85 12.75 -14.38
N GLY A 95 -11.99 13.89 -13.69
CA GLY A 95 -13.29 14.44 -13.28
C GLY A 95 -13.96 13.70 -12.10
N LYS A 96 -13.30 12.71 -11.51
CA LYS A 96 -13.75 12.00 -10.31
C LYS A 96 -13.00 12.48 -9.07
N THR A 97 -13.73 12.60 -7.97
CA THR A 97 -13.19 12.96 -6.66
C THR A 97 -13.06 11.72 -5.79
N TYR A 98 -11.87 11.53 -5.22
CA TYR A 98 -11.55 10.46 -4.29
C TYR A 98 -11.15 11.06 -2.94
N SER A 99 -11.61 10.45 -1.85
CA SER A 99 -11.16 10.80 -0.51
C SER A 99 -9.84 10.09 -0.21
N LEU A 100 -8.79 10.85 0.09
CA LEU A 100 -7.57 10.29 0.68
C LEU A 100 -7.91 9.81 2.11
N LYS A 101 -7.45 8.61 2.47
CA LYS A 101 -7.66 8.02 3.80
C LYS A 101 -6.38 7.90 4.61
N GLN A 102 -5.32 7.46 3.95
CA GLN A 102 -4.00 7.32 4.52
C GLN A 102 -2.95 7.37 3.41
N TYR A 103 -1.70 7.54 3.82
CA TYR A 103 -0.57 7.08 3.02
C TYR A 103 0.36 6.22 3.88
N HIS A 104 1.03 5.27 3.25
CA HIS A 104 1.94 4.34 3.92
C HIS A 104 3.17 4.07 3.07
N PHE A 105 4.15 3.40 3.67
CA PHE A 105 5.49 3.27 3.11
C PHE A 105 5.91 1.81 2.97
N HIS A 106 6.64 1.52 1.90
CA HIS A 106 7.29 0.24 1.66
C HIS A 106 8.80 0.43 1.51
N THR A 107 9.58 -0.48 2.10
CA THR A 107 11.03 -0.54 1.90
C THR A 107 11.50 -1.99 1.76
N PRO A 108 12.14 -2.36 0.63
CA PRO A 108 12.38 -1.54 -0.57
C PRO A 108 11.07 -1.15 -1.28
N ALA A 109 11.16 -0.34 -2.34
CA ALA A 109 10.03 -0.07 -3.23
C ALA A 109 9.46 -1.38 -3.80
N GLU A 110 8.14 -1.41 -4.00
CA GLU A 110 7.45 -2.58 -4.53
C GLU A 110 7.49 -2.60 -6.06
N HIS A 111 7.23 -1.45 -6.69
CA HIS A 111 7.40 -1.29 -8.12
C HIS A 111 8.87 -1.21 -8.50
N LEU A 112 9.18 -1.76 -9.67
CA LEU A 112 10.47 -1.60 -10.33
C LEU A 112 10.34 -0.60 -11.49
N VAL A 113 11.42 0.10 -11.81
CA VAL A 113 11.55 0.85 -13.06
C VAL A 113 12.73 0.26 -13.82
N ASP A 114 12.47 -0.30 -15.00
CA ASP A 114 13.46 -1.00 -15.82
C ASP A 114 14.27 -2.06 -15.02
N ALA A 115 13.53 -2.87 -14.27
CA ALA A 115 14.02 -3.92 -13.37
C ALA A 115 14.89 -3.41 -12.19
N GLN A 116 14.94 -2.10 -11.94
CA GLN A 116 15.62 -1.51 -10.79
C GLN A 116 14.63 -1.20 -9.66
N PHE A 117 14.97 -1.59 -8.44
CA PHE A 117 14.24 -1.19 -7.24
C PHE A 117 14.75 0.16 -6.72
N TYR A 118 13.87 0.87 -6.02
CA TYR A 118 14.24 2.06 -5.27
C TYR A 118 14.27 1.76 -3.76
N PRO A 119 14.99 2.55 -2.94
CA PRO A 119 15.06 2.30 -1.51
C PRO A 119 13.71 2.35 -0.76
N MET A 120 12.73 3.10 -1.29
CA MET A 120 11.44 3.30 -0.64
C MET A 120 10.36 3.71 -1.65
N GLU A 121 9.11 3.33 -1.38
CA GLU A 121 7.91 3.74 -2.11
C GLU A 121 6.83 4.25 -1.13
N VAL A 122 6.02 5.20 -1.58
CA VAL A 122 4.87 5.73 -0.82
C VAL A 122 3.58 5.48 -1.59
N HIS A 123 2.58 4.94 -0.91
CA HIS A 123 1.25 4.71 -1.45
C HIS A 123 0.25 5.66 -0.84
N PHE A 124 -0.51 6.38 -1.65
CA PHE A 124 -1.64 7.21 -1.21
C PHE A 124 -2.96 6.49 -1.48
N VAL A 125 -3.64 6.04 -0.42
CA VAL A 125 -4.86 5.25 -0.54
C VAL A 125 -6.08 6.17 -0.68
N ASN A 126 -6.71 6.11 -1.85
CA ASN A 126 -7.80 6.99 -2.26
C ASN A 126 -9.08 6.19 -2.53
N ILE A 127 -10.18 6.56 -1.88
CA ILE A 127 -11.47 5.85 -2.01
C ILE A 127 -12.48 6.74 -2.74
N ALA A 128 -13.08 6.21 -3.80
CA ALA A 128 -14.17 6.88 -4.52
C ALA A 128 -15.43 6.98 -3.63
N SER A 129 -16.24 8.01 -3.82
CA SER A 129 -17.50 8.20 -3.08
C SER A 129 -18.55 7.10 -3.34
N SER A 130 -18.50 6.44 -4.51
CA SER A 130 -19.25 5.22 -4.77
C SER A 130 -18.49 4.02 -4.20
N LYS A 131 -19.19 3.12 -3.48
CA LYS A 131 -18.69 1.86 -2.88
C LYS A 131 -18.10 0.83 -3.87
N SER A 132 -17.50 1.24 -4.98
CA SER A 132 -17.09 0.37 -6.07
C SER A 132 -15.66 -0.17 -5.95
N LEU A 133 -15.00 -0.02 -4.80
CA LEU A 133 -13.66 -0.61 -4.59
C LEU A 133 -13.58 -1.26 -3.21
N ASN A 134 -14.13 -2.47 -3.09
CA ASN A 134 -13.59 -3.49 -2.18
C ASN A 134 -12.43 -4.20 -2.89
N GLN A 135 -11.40 -3.44 -3.23
CA GLN A 135 -10.09 -3.97 -3.56
C GLN A 135 -9.17 -3.24 -2.59
N GLY A 136 -9.08 -3.77 -1.37
CA GLY A 136 -7.98 -3.41 -0.50
C GLY A 136 -6.73 -3.77 -1.26
N ILE A 137 -5.98 -2.75 -1.67
CA ILE A 137 -4.61 -2.92 -2.12
C ILE A 137 -3.88 -3.37 -0.86
N GLN A 138 -3.49 -4.65 -0.83
CA GLN A 138 -2.33 -5.07 -0.06
C GLN A 138 -1.11 -4.92 -0.94
#